data_AF-A0A971KCH6-F1
#
_entry.id   AF-A0A971KCH6-F1
#
_cell.length_a   1.000
_cell.length_b   1.000
_cell.length_c   1.000
_cell.angle_alpha   90.00
_cell.angle_beta   90.00
_cell.angle_gamma   90.00
#
_symmetry.space_group_name_H-M   'P 1'
#
loop_
_entity.id
_entity.type
_entity.pdbx_description
1 polymer ?
#
loop_
_entity_poly.entity_id
_entity_poly.type
_entity_poly.pdbx_seq_one_letter_code
_entity_poly.pdbx_strand_id
1 'polypeptide(L)'
;AYEVFKRQIIVGNSMGVDLILIETMSDLYEMKAAILAAKENSYLPIFATMTFQDNKRTLMGTDPKTMVFVLEALGVDALGINCSLGPNEFHPIIDEILKYASIPVIARPNAGLPIYKDGNTIYNITPEEFSKEIVNMANRGVSIFGGCCGTNPNYIKAVSHKLQYMKPLNILPKDYTTVCSATNTIFIDGSIQVVGERINPTGKESLKNALINEDMNYVLREAIEQQKLGADILDINAGIPEIDESLIMEKMIKEIQGILDVPLQIDSSNPETIEKAVRIYNGKPIINSVTGDWATMESIFPIAKKYGANVIGLTMDEKGLPSNCEERVKICKKILDVAESYGIEKNNIIIDCLTLTASVNQSQAFETLNAIKQIKELYGVKTLLGVSNISFGLPNRKLLNRTFLTMALTYGLDIPILDPKDEEMMDSIRAFRVLSNSDKKAKKYISFYKSQPKEKSELTLDSLDEKDIKTIIFDGLKGEVVKSTEKLLETLEPLDIIDCHIIPALDEVGEKYERGDIFLPQLIQSAETVKKSFEVIKSHMKSKGEEKIDRGKIVLATVKGDIHDIGKNIVKILLENYGFEVIDLGKDVLTETIIDAILKHDVKLVG
;
A
#
# COMPACT_ATOMS: atom_id res chain seq x y z
N ALA A 1 -17.79 5.77 0.06
CA ALA A 1 -16.98 6.86 0.63
C ALA A 1 -17.14 8.17 -0.14
N TYR A 2 -16.54 8.33 -1.33
CA TYR A 2 -16.49 9.61 -2.07
C TYR A 2 -17.82 10.38 -2.12
N GLU A 3 -18.91 9.75 -2.60
CA GLU A 3 -20.22 10.41 -2.73
C GLU A 3 -20.80 10.89 -1.39
N VAL A 4 -20.48 10.22 -0.29
CA VAL A 4 -20.92 10.62 1.05
C VAL A 4 -20.17 11.88 1.49
N PHE A 5 -18.85 11.92 1.32
CA PHE A 5 -18.04 13.10 1.64
C PHE A 5 -18.40 14.29 0.76
N LYS A 6 -18.56 14.07 -0.55
CA LYS A 6 -18.96 15.10 -1.52
C LYS A 6 -20.22 15.85 -1.06
N ARG A 7 -21.25 15.12 -0.62
CA ARG A 7 -22.49 15.73 -0.11
C ARG A 7 -22.23 16.66 1.09
N GLN A 8 -21.41 16.21 2.05
CA GLN A 8 -21.08 17.02 3.22
C GLN A 8 -20.28 18.27 2.85
N ILE A 9 -19.30 18.14 1.95
CA ILE A 9 -18.44 19.23 1.49
C ILE A 9 -19.25 20.29 0.75
N ILE A 10 -20.15 19.90 -0.16
CA ILE A 10 -20.99 20.85 -0.91
C ILE A 10 -21.84 21.68 0.05
N VAL A 11 -22.46 21.03 1.05
CA VAL A 11 -23.26 21.73 2.07
C VAL A 11 -22.40 22.66 2.91
N GLY A 12 -21.28 22.18 3.46
CA GLY A 12 -20.37 23.00 4.27
C GLY A 12 -19.85 24.22 3.52
N ASN A 13 -19.40 24.02 2.27
CA ASN A 13 -18.91 25.10 1.41
C ASN A 13 -20.01 26.15 1.14
N SER A 14 -21.26 25.72 0.91
CA SER A 14 -22.38 26.64 0.73
C SER A 14 -22.76 27.44 1.98
N MET A 15 -22.42 26.94 3.17
CA MET A 15 -22.64 27.60 4.45
C MET A 15 -21.48 28.54 4.87
N GLY A 16 -20.45 28.66 4.04
CA GLY A 16 -19.35 29.60 4.26
C GLY A 16 -18.36 29.18 5.35
N VAL A 17 -18.08 27.87 5.48
CA VAL A 17 -16.98 27.38 6.33
C VAL A 17 -15.62 27.81 5.78
N ASP A 18 -14.64 28.00 6.66
CA ASP A 18 -13.31 28.52 6.28
C ASP A 18 -12.29 27.42 5.88
N LEU A 19 -12.53 26.18 6.29
CA LEU A 19 -11.65 25.03 6.02
C LEU A 19 -12.43 23.71 6.08
N ILE A 20 -11.82 22.65 5.54
CA ILE A 20 -12.32 21.28 5.65
C ILE A 20 -11.35 20.50 6.55
N LEU A 21 -11.85 19.99 7.67
CA LEU A 21 -11.10 19.07 8.53
C LEU A 21 -11.63 17.65 8.34
N ILE A 22 -10.79 16.78 7.76
CA ILE A 22 -11.03 15.35 7.67
C ILE A 22 -10.29 14.70 8.84
N GLU A 23 -11.00 14.31 9.89
CA GLU A 23 -10.39 13.82 11.13
C GLU A 23 -10.74 12.37 11.46
N THR A 24 -9.90 11.75 12.29
CA THR A 24 -10.11 10.40 12.86
C THR A 24 -10.19 9.28 11.83
N MET A 25 -9.55 9.44 10.68
CA MET A 25 -9.50 8.36 9.68
C MET A 25 -8.55 7.24 10.14
N SER A 26 -9.00 6.00 10.08
CA SER A 26 -8.16 4.82 10.32
C SER A 26 -7.76 4.10 9.03
N ASP A 27 -8.38 4.44 7.90
CA ASP A 27 -8.09 3.93 6.56
C ASP A 27 -7.58 5.06 5.65
N LEU A 28 -6.42 4.83 5.03
CA LEU A 28 -5.83 5.76 4.07
C LEU A 28 -6.65 5.84 2.78
N TYR A 29 -7.34 4.78 2.38
CA TYR A 29 -8.12 4.78 1.15
C TYR A 29 -9.38 5.63 1.29
N GLU A 30 -10.07 5.51 2.42
CA GLU A 30 -11.20 6.38 2.78
C GLU A 30 -10.76 7.85 2.91
N MET A 31 -9.62 8.11 3.55
CA MET A 31 -9.01 9.44 3.61
C MET A 31 -8.78 10.02 2.21
N LYS A 32 -8.20 9.24 1.28
CA LYS A 32 -8.03 9.66 -0.12
C LYS A 32 -9.36 10.00 -0.78
N ALA A 33 -10.39 9.17 -0.60
CA ALA A 33 -11.71 9.44 -1.15
C ALA A 33 -12.32 10.76 -0.60
N ALA A 34 -12.11 11.07 0.67
CA ALA A 34 -12.55 12.32 1.29
C ALA A 34 -11.77 13.54 0.76
N ILE A 35 -10.45 13.43 0.60
CA ILE A 35 -9.61 14.50 0.02
C ILE A 35 -10.00 14.78 -1.43
N LEU A 36 -10.20 13.73 -2.24
CA LEU A 36 -10.65 13.89 -3.62
C LEU A 36 -12.04 14.57 -3.67
N ALA A 37 -12.96 14.17 -2.81
CA ALA A 37 -14.26 14.83 -2.71
C ALA A 37 -14.11 16.31 -2.34
N ALA A 38 -13.19 16.64 -1.43
CA ALA A 38 -12.93 18.03 -1.02
C ALA A 38 -12.39 18.85 -2.19
N LYS A 39 -11.32 18.38 -2.83
CA LYS A 39 -10.66 19.08 -3.95
C LYS A 39 -11.53 19.25 -5.18
N GLU A 40 -12.40 18.29 -5.47
CA GLU A 40 -13.26 18.34 -6.66
C GLU A 40 -14.52 19.21 -6.44
N ASN A 41 -14.82 19.62 -5.20
CA ASN A 41 -16.06 20.34 -4.88
C ASN A 41 -15.84 21.60 -4.03
N SER A 42 -14.59 21.97 -3.74
CA SER A 42 -14.22 23.17 -2.96
C SER A 42 -12.77 23.59 -3.25
N TYR A 43 -12.46 24.86 -2.95
CA TYR A 43 -11.10 25.42 -2.95
C TYR A 43 -10.60 25.72 -1.53
N LEU A 44 -11.34 25.29 -0.51
CA LEU A 44 -10.98 25.53 0.89
C LEU A 44 -9.74 24.71 1.29
N PRO A 45 -8.93 25.22 2.23
CA PRO A 45 -7.83 24.46 2.81
C PRO A 45 -8.31 23.13 3.43
N ILE A 46 -7.54 22.07 3.21
CA ILE A 46 -7.85 20.72 3.67
C ILE A 46 -6.86 20.35 4.77
N PHE A 47 -7.37 20.12 5.97
CA PHE A 47 -6.63 19.54 7.08
C PHE A 47 -7.00 18.08 7.21
N ALA A 48 -5.99 17.20 7.28
CA ALA A 48 -6.19 15.76 7.29
C ALA A 48 -5.51 15.12 8.51
N THR A 49 -6.29 14.53 9.40
CA THR A 49 -5.74 13.80 10.56
C THR A 49 -6.17 12.34 10.57
N MET A 50 -5.19 11.47 10.83
CA MET A 50 -5.43 10.04 11.03
C MET A 50 -5.30 9.68 12.51
N THR A 51 -5.81 8.50 12.87
CA THR A 51 -5.72 7.99 14.24
C THR A 51 -4.88 6.72 14.27
N PHE A 52 -4.02 6.62 15.29
CA PHE A 52 -3.01 5.58 15.43
C PHE A 52 -3.18 4.83 16.75
N GLN A 53 -2.80 3.56 16.73
CA GLN A 53 -2.66 2.71 17.91
C GLN A 53 -1.26 2.89 18.53
N ASP A 54 -1.06 2.29 19.70
CA ASP A 54 0.21 2.31 20.45
C ASP A 54 1.39 1.70 19.68
N ASN A 55 1.12 0.76 18.78
CA ASN A 55 2.07 0.17 17.83
C ASN A 55 2.51 1.12 16.69
N LYS A 56 2.06 2.39 16.70
CA LYS A 56 2.33 3.41 15.68
C LYS A 56 1.78 3.07 14.29
N ARG A 57 0.69 2.31 14.21
CA ARG A 57 -0.04 2.02 12.98
C ARG A 57 -1.50 2.46 13.11
N THR A 58 -2.13 2.81 12.00
CA THR A 58 -3.59 2.92 11.96
C THR A 58 -4.23 1.52 12.03
N LEU A 59 -5.54 1.44 12.22
CA LEU A 59 -6.25 0.16 12.21
C LEU A 59 -6.00 -0.65 10.92
N MET A 60 -5.86 0.04 9.78
CA MET A 60 -5.58 -0.58 8.48
C MET A 60 -4.08 -0.76 8.19
N GLY A 61 -3.20 -0.47 9.15
CA GLY A 61 -1.76 -0.72 9.02
C GLY A 61 -0.93 0.40 8.41
N THR A 62 -1.50 1.58 8.16
CA THR A 62 -0.72 2.72 7.65
C THR A 62 0.22 3.21 8.76
N ASP A 63 1.51 3.41 8.44
CA ASP A 63 2.47 4.04 9.36
C ASP A 63 2.55 5.56 9.13
N PRO A 64 3.18 6.32 10.06
CA PRO A 64 3.20 7.77 9.98
C PRO A 64 3.93 8.29 8.74
N LYS A 65 4.98 7.59 8.28
CA LYS A 65 5.71 8.00 7.06
C LYS A 65 4.85 7.84 5.80
N THR A 66 4.13 6.72 5.67
CA THR A 66 3.23 6.45 4.53
C THR A 66 2.11 7.48 4.50
N MET A 67 1.52 7.77 5.67
CA MET A 67 0.55 8.86 5.82
C MET A 67 1.12 10.19 5.30
N VAL A 68 2.30 10.62 5.77
CA VAL A 68 2.90 11.89 5.33
C VAL A 68 3.05 11.94 3.81
N PHE A 69 3.73 10.97 3.21
CA PHE A 69 4.01 11.02 1.77
C PHE A 69 2.76 10.94 0.90
N VAL A 70 1.74 10.18 1.31
CA VAL A 70 0.50 10.07 0.54
C VAL A 70 -0.36 11.33 0.70
N LEU A 71 -0.52 11.86 1.92
CA LEU A 71 -1.35 13.05 2.14
C LEU A 71 -0.73 14.32 1.54
N GLU A 72 0.60 14.49 1.64
CA GLU A 72 1.29 15.60 0.96
C GLU A 72 1.21 15.49 -0.55
N ALA A 73 1.36 14.28 -1.11
CA ALA A 73 1.21 14.06 -2.55
C ALA A 73 -0.21 14.36 -3.04
N LEU A 74 -1.22 14.01 -2.25
CA LEU A 74 -2.61 14.41 -2.49
C LEU A 74 -2.84 15.90 -2.28
N GLY A 75 -1.87 16.66 -1.75
CA GLY A 75 -1.84 18.10 -1.62
C GLY A 75 -2.80 18.66 -0.57
N VAL A 76 -2.81 18.08 0.63
CA VAL A 76 -3.46 18.67 1.81
C VAL A 76 -2.62 19.84 2.36
N ASP A 77 -3.25 20.76 3.07
CA ASP A 77 -2.61 21.99 3.59
C ASP A 77 -2.02 21.82 4.99
N ALA A 78 -2.51 20.85 5.75
CA ALA A 78 -1.91 20.40 7.00
C ALA A 78 -2.28 18.94 7.27
N LEU A 79 -1.38 18.22 7.93
CA LEU A 79 -1.60 16.81 8.28
C LEU A 79 -1.31 16.56 9.75
N GLY A 80 -1.81 15.48 10.32
CA GLY A 80 -1.44 15.13 11.69
C GLY A 80 -2.24 14.02 12.31
N ILE A 81 -2.30 14.02 13.64
CA ILE A 81 -2.93 12.94 14.40
C ILE A 81 -3.93 13.45 15.44
N ASN A 82 -4.98 12.66 15.63
CA ASN A 82 -5.99 12.91 16.65
C ASN A 82 -6.56 11.60 17.23
N CYS A 83 -7.17 11.70 18.42
CA CYS A 83 -7.84 10.60 19.11
C CYS A 83 -6.91 9.41 19.46
N SER A 84 -7.53 8.31 19.92
CA SER A 84 -6.96 7.02 20.37
C SER A 84 -6.00 7.07 21.54
N LEU A 85 -5.03 7.99 21.52
CA LEU A 85 -3.92 8.05 22.47
C LEU A 85 -3.89 9.38 23.23
N GLY A 86 -3.22 9.37 24.38
CA GLY A 86 -2.93 10.57 25.15
C GLY A 86 -1.76 11.37 24.57
N PRO A 87 -1.45 12.53 25.17
CA PRO A 87 -0.36 13.40 24.71
C PRO A 87 1.02 12.75 24.86
N ASN A 88 1.23 11.91 25.88
CA ASN A 88 2.52 11.22 26.07
C ASN A 88 2.80 10.23 24.94
N GLU A 89 1.79 9.45 24.57
CA GLU A 89 1.88 8.40 23.55
C GLU A 89 1.93 8.99 22.13
N PHE A 90 1.53 10.26 21.94
CA PHE A 90 1.67 10.97 20.66
C PHE A 90 3.13 11.24 20.28
N HIS A 91 4.03 11.45 21.26
CA HIS A 91 5.39 11.91 20.99
C HIS A 91 6.16 11.05 19.97
N PRO A 92 6.19 9.70 20.10
CA PRO A 92 6.93 8.86 19.16
C PRO A 92 6.34 8.84 17.75
N ILE A 93 5.04 9.11 17.60
CA ILE A 93 4.37 9.20 16.28
C ILE A 93 4.67 10.56 15.66
N ILE A 94 4.56 11.64 16.45
CA ILE A 94 4.91 13.00 16.03
C ILE A 94 6.38 13.10 15.60
N ASP A 95 7.30 12.38 16.25
CA ASP A 95 8.72 12.33 15.84
C ASP A 95 8.88 11.79 14.42
N GLU A 96 8.17 10.72 14.07
CA GLU A 96 8.17 10.18 12.72
C GLU A 96 7.51 11.14 11.73
N ILE A 97 6.38 11.76 12.07
CA ILE A 97 5.71 12.72 11.18
C ILE A 97 6.60 13.93 10.88
N LEU A 98 7.16 14.57 11.91
CA LEU A 98 8.00 15.77 11.76
C LEU A 98 9.30 15.51 10.97
N LYS A 99 9.79 14.28 10.99
CA LYS A 99 10.96 13.87 10.21
C LYS A 99 10.70 13.99 8.70
N TYR A 100 9.49 13.63 8.26
CA TYR A 100 9.13 13.54 6.84
C TYR A 100 8.26 14.68 6.34
N ALA A 101 7.51 15.37 7.21
CA ALA A 101 6.57 16.40 6.81
C ALA A 101 7.27 17.66 6.29
N SER A 102 6.75 18.18 5.19
CA SER A 102 7.07 19.46 4.55
C SER A 102 5.95 20.50 4.71
N ILE A 103 4.84 20.13 5.35
CA ILE A 103 3.69 21.00 5.63
C ILE A 103 3.37 21.07 7.15
N PRO A 104 2.51 21.98 7.62
CA PRO A 104 2.15 22.10 9.02
C PRO A 104 1.61 20.80 9.63
N VAL A 105 2.10 20.47 10.83
CA VAL A 105 1.67 19.28 11.58
C VAL A 105 0.64 19.64 12.66
N ILE A 106 -0.42 18.84 12.74
CA ILE A 106 -1.54 18.93 13.68
C ILE A 106 -1.40 17.87 14.79
N ALA A 107 -1.64 18.25 16.05
CA ALA A 107 -1.79 17.31 17.15
C ALA A 107 -3.04 17.60 18.00
N ARG A 108 -3.95 16.61 18.10
CA ARG A 108 -5.17 16.67 18.91
C ARG A 108 -5.35 15.41 19.79
N PRO A 109 -4.55 15.24 20.84
CA PRO A 109 -4.63 14.06 21.71
C PRO A 109 -5.89 14.03 22.57
N ASN A 110 -6.21 12.84 23.10
CA ASN A 110 -7.20 12.67 24.17
C ASN A 110 -6.65 13.21 25.50
N ALA A 111 -7.52 13.48 26.48
CA ALA A 111 -7.12 13.86 27.85
C ALA A 111 -6.55 12.66 28.66
N GLY A 112 -5.78 11.79 28.01
CA GLY A 112 -5.30 10.52 28.54
C GLY A 112 -6.00 9.32 27.90
N LEU A 113 -5.59 8.13 28.32
CA LEU A 113 -6.27 6.89 27.95
C LEU A 113 -7.58 6.77 28.75
N PRO A 114 -8.67 6.27 28.15
CA PRO A 114 -9.93 6.07 28.84
C PRO A 114 -9.77 5.01 29.94
N ILE A 115 -10.16 5.35 31.17
CA ILE A 115 -10.22 4.43 32.30
C ILE A 115 -11.67 4.19 32.64
N TYR A 116 -12.10 2.93 32.61
CA TYR A 116 -13.44 2.57 33.06
C TYR A 116 -13.48 2.46 34.58
N LYS A 117 -14.26 3.32 35.24
CA LYS A 117 -14.41 3.32 36.69
C LYS A 117 -15.85 3.68 37.06
N ASP A 118 -16.46 2.88 37.92
CA ASP A 118 -17.82 3.10 38.45
C ASP A 118 -18.87 3.36 37.36
N GLY A 119 -18.82 2.59 36.27
CA GLY A 119 -19.77 2.70 35.16
C GLY A 119 -19.49 3.84 34.17
N ASN A 120 -18.47 4.67 34.42
CA ASN A 120 -18.14 5.83 33.60
C ASN A 120 -16.72 5.74 33.02
N THR A 121 -16.56 6.27 31.80
CA THR A 121 -15.25 6.46 31.19
C THR A 121 -14.63 7.76 31.69
N ILE A 122 -13.52 7.65 32.43
CA ILE A 122 -12.79 8.78 33.02
C ILE A 122 -11.45 8.95 32.30
N TYR A 123 -11.08 10.20 32.04
CA TYR A 123 -9.78 10.60 31.50
C TYR A 123 -8.92 11.19 32.62
N ASN A 124 -7.68 10.76 32.75
CA ASN A 124 -6.86 10.97 33.95
C ASN A 124 -5.83 12.10 33.85
N ILE A 125 -5.73 12.81 32.72
CA ILE A 125 -4.77 13.90 32.55
C ILE A 125 -5.44 15.24 32.84
N THR A 126 -4.81 16.06 33.67
CA THR A 126 -5.29 17.41 34.00
C THR A 126 -5.00 18.43 32.88
N PRO A 127 -5.70 19.58 32.83
CA PRO A 127 -5.40 20.65 31.88
C PRO A 127 -3.94 21.13 31.90
N GLU A 128 -3.32 21.18 33.08
CA GLU A 128 -1.95 21.65 33.23
C GLU A 128 -0.95 20.65 32.63
N GLU A 129 -1.09 19.36 32.95
CA GLU A 129 -0.28 18.28 32.39
C GLU A 129 -0.44 18.20 30.87
N PHE A 130 -1.68 18.28 30.37
CA PHE A 130 -1.97 18.28 28.94
C PHE A 130 -1.26 19.44 28.23
N SER A 131 -1.36 20.66 28.78
CA SER A 131 -0.75 21.85 28.19
C SER A 131 0.78 21.79 28.16
N LYS A 132 1.40 21.13 29.15
CA LYS A 132 2.86 20.94 29.21
C LYS A 132 3.35 20.07 28.05
N GLU A 133 2.67 18.97 27.76
CA GLU A 133 3.06 18.10 26.64
C GLU A 133 2.82 18.75 25.28
N ILE A 134 1.77 19.56 25.15
CA ILE A 134 1.53 20.36 23.94
C ILE A 134 2.70 21.35 23.69
N VAL A 135 3.21 22.01 24.74
CA VAL A 135 4.41 22.87 24.62
C VAL A 135 5.64 22.07 24.16
N ASN A 136 5.82 20.84 24.66
CA ASN A 136 6.90 19.95 24.22
C ASN A 136 6.80 19.64 22.72
N MET A 137 5.59 19.37 22.21
CA MET A 137 5.34 19.14 20.78
C MET A 137 5.57 20.42 19.95
N ALA A 138 5.16 21.59 20.45
CA ALA A 138 5.40 22.87 19.79
C ALA A 138 6.89 23.18 19.62
N ASN A 139 7.70 22.94 20.66
CA ASN A 139 9.15 23.10 20.60
C ASN A 139 9.83 22.17 19.58
N ARG A 140 9.15 21.10 19.14
CA ARG A 140 9.64 20.16 18.14
C ARG A 140 9.18 20.47 16.71
N GLY A 141 8.17 21.34 16.54
CA GLY A 141 7.70 21.79 15.22
C GLY A 141 6.24 21.52 14.91
N VAL A 142 5.46 20.93 15.83
CA VAL A 142 4.00 20.88 15.66
C VAL A 142 3.46 22.31 15.67
N SER A 143 2.56 22.62 14.74
CA SER A 143 2.15 24.00 14.47
C SER A 143 0.67 24.26 14.77
N ILE A 144 -0.15 23.20 14.84
CA ILE A 144 -1.59 23.30 15.07
C ILE A 144 -1.99 22.35 16.20
N PHE A 145 -2.74 22.86 17.18
CA PHE A 145 -3.06 22.13 18.40
C PHE A 145 -4.56 22.17 18.71
N GLY A 146 -5.02 21.13 19.39
CA GLY A 146 -6.36 21.08 19.97
C GLY A 146 -6.50 19.91 20.93
N GLY A 147 -7.75 19.59 21.26
CA GLY A 147 -8.11 18.42 22.06
C GLY A 147 -9.08 17.51 21.33
N CYS A 148 -9.09 16.23 21.71
CA CYS A 148 -10.08 15.24 21.28
C CYS A 148 -10.88 14.74 22.50
N CYS A 149 -11.07 13.43 22.67
CA CYS A 149 -11.92 12.88 23.72
C CYS A 149 -11.39 13.19 25.12
N GLY A 150 -12.30 13.50 26.05
CA GLY A 150 -11.97 13.89 27.43
C GLY A 150 -11.51 15.33 27.61
N THR A 151 -11.27 16.08 26.53
CA THR A 151 -10.92 17.51 26.62
C THR A 151 -12.15 18.40 26.72
N ASN A 152 -11.98 19.60 27.28
CA ASN A 152 -13.03 20.61 27.44
C ASN A 152 -12.42 22.03 27.38
N PRO A 153 -13.21 23.12 27.46
CA PRO A 153 -12.69 24.48 27.34
C PRO A 153 -11.54 24.84 28.31
N ASN A 154 -11.45 24.21 29.50
CA ASN A 154 -10.36 24.45 30.43
C ASN A 154 -9.01 23.94 29.88
N TYR A 155 -9.01 22.82 29.16
CA TYR A 155 -7.80 22.29 28.50
C TYR A 155 -7.32 23.25 27.41
N ILE A 156 -8.24 23.72 26.56
CA ILE A 156 -7.92 24.65 25.47
C ILE A 156 -7.42 25.99 26.03
N LYS A 157 -8.01 26.48 27.12
CA LYS A 157 -7.54 27.69 27.81
C LYS A 157 -6.11 27.53 28.35
N ALA A 158 -5.80 26.38 28.96
CA ALA A 158 -4.46 26.10 29.47
C ALA A 158 -3.42 26.05 28.33
N VAL A 159 -3.75 25.35 27.23
CA VAL A 159 -2.91 25.29 26.02
C VAL A 159 -2.67 26.68 25.44
N SER A 160 -3.75 27.46 25.22
CA SER A 160 -3.67 28.81 24.66
C SER A 160 -2.79 29.73 25.52
N HIS A 161 -2.94 29.68 26.85
CA HIS A 161 -2.12 30.47 27.77
C HIS A 161 -0.63 30.10 27.71
N LYS A 162 -0.28 28.82 27.56
CA LYS A 162 1.12 28.37 27.46
C LYS A 162 1.74 28.71 26.10
N LEU A 163 0.96 28.67 25.02
CA LEU A 163 1.45 28.92 23.66
C LEU A 163 1.43 30.40 23.25
N GLN A 164 0.78 31.30 24.00
CA GLN A 164 0.51 32.70 23.59
C GLN A 164 1.74 33.51 23.11
N TYR A 165 2.95 33.17 23.58
CA TYR A 165 4.20 33.84 23.21
C TYR A 165 5.11 33.01 22.30
N MET A 166 4.68 31.80 21.94
CA MET A 166 5.43 30.93 21.03
C MET A 166 5.07 31.26 19.57
N LYS A 167 6.05 31.09 18.69
CA LYS A 167 5.84 31.12 17.24
C LYS A 167 6.08 29.72 16.68
N PRO A 168 5.30 29.28 15.67
CA PRO A 168 5.60 28.04 14.97
C PRO A 168 7.03 28.05 14.41
N LEU A 169 7.68 26.89 14.43
CA LEU A 169 8.99 26.73 13.80
C LEU A 169 8.87 26.79 12.28
N ASN A 170 9.95 27.22 11.61
CA ASN A 170 10.00 27.18 10.16
C ASN A 170 9.96 25.74 9.66
N ILE A 171 9.04 25.44 8.76
CA ILE A 171 8.93 24.14 8.11
C ILE A 171 9.87 24.14 6.90
N LEU A 172 10.76 23.14 6.83
CA LEU A 172 11.71 22.98 5.74
C LEU A 172 11.22 21.89 4.79
N PRO A 173 11.21 22.13 3.47
CA PRO A 173 10.90 21.10 2.48
C PRO A 173 11.82 19.89 2.64
N LYS A 174 11.27 18.68 2.47
CA LYS A 174 12.03 17.43 2.46
C LYS A 174 12.22 16.96 1.02
N ASP A 175 13.45 16.57 0.69
CA ASP A 175 13.81 16.09 -0.65
C ASP A 175 13.93 14.56 -0.64
N TYR A 176 12.77 13.88 -0.69
CA TYR A 176 12.68 12.42 -0.79
C TYR A 176 11.95 12.01 -2.06
N THR A 177 12.45 10.98 -2.74
CA THR A 177 11.70 10.30 -3.80
C THR A 177 11.13 9.00 -3.24
N THR A 178 9.80 8.95 -3.07
CA THR A 178 9.09 7.82 -2.47
C THR A 178 7.93 7.32 -3.31
N VAL A 179 7.68 6.02 -3.21
CA VAL A 179 6.52 5.32 -3.75
C VAL A 179 5.83 4.60 -2.60
N CYS A 180 4.50 4.63 -2.55
CA CYS A 180 3.76 4.11 -1.41
C CYS A 180 2.66 3.15 -1.86
N SER A 181 2.49 2.05 -1.12
CA SER A 181 1.22 1.35 -1.00
C SER A 181 0.46 1.92 0.21
N ALA A 182 -0.58 1.22 0.67
CA ALA A 182 -1.37 1.61 1.83
C ALA A 182 -0.59 1.57 3.16
N THR A 183 0.38 0.65 3.26
CA THR A 183 1.04 0.29 4.52
C THR A 183 2.57 0.28 4.42
N ASN A 184 3.12 0.47 3.22
CA ASN A 184 4.55 0.44 2.96
C ASN A 184 5.00 1.66 2.13
N THR A 185 6.20 2.17 2.45
CA THR A 185 6.85 3.27 1.72
C THR A 185 8.23 2.79 1.26
N ILE A 186 8.45 2.84 -0.05
CA ILE A 186 9.74 2.56 -0.67
C ILE A 186 10.45 3.88 -0.93
N PHE A 187 11.67 4.02 -0.41
CA PHE A 187 12.56 5.15 -0.70
C PHE A 187 13.46 4.80 -1.89
N ILE A 188 13.48 5.66 -2.90
CA ILE A 188 14.39 5.58 -4.05
C ILE A 188 15.65 6.44 -3.77
N ASP A 189 16.02 6.58 -2.49
CA ASP A 189 17.16 7.35 -2.03
C ASP A 189 18.23 6.43 -1.47
N GLY A 190 19.38 6.35 -2.15
CA GLY A 190 20.57 5.66 -1.64
C GLY A 190 20.49 4.13 -1.60
N SER A 191 19.45 3.53 -2.17
CA SER A 191 19.36 2.08 -2.36
C SER A 191 18.64 1.75 -3.66
N ILE A 192 19.10 0.68 -4.32
CA ILE A 192 18.51 0.19 -5.58
C ILE A 192 17.17 -0.45 -5.29
N GLN A 193 16.13 -0.11 -6.06
CA GLN A 193 14.78 -0.68 -5.94
C GLN A 193 14.43 -1.43 -7.23
N VAL A 194 13.96 -2.67 -7.13
CA VAL A 194 13.64 -3.49 -8.30
C VAL A 194 12.16 -3.35 -8.67
N VAL A 195 11.88 -3.05 -9.93
CA VAL A 195 10.52 -3.12 -10.50
C VAL A 195 10.36 -4.46 -11.22
N GLY A 196 9.40 -5.27 -10.78
CA GLY A 196 9.09 -6.55 -11.43
C GLY A 196 8.25 -6.36 -12.70
N GLU A 197 8.72 -6.88 -13.84
CA GLU A 197 8.14 -6.66 -15.18
C GLU A 197 7.15 -7.74 -15.66
N ARG A 198 6.81 -8.73 -14.81
CA ARG A 198 6.11 -9.92 -15.30
C ARG A 198 4.62 -9.71 -15.56
N ILE A 199 3.95 -8.76 -14.92
CA ILE A 199 2.53 -8.43 -15.16
C ILE A 199 2.43 -7.46 -16.35
N ASN A 200 2.91 -7.95 -17.50
CA ASN A 200 2.83 -7.27 -18.78
C ASN A 200 2.55 -8.32 -19.87
N PRO A 201 1.40 -8.25 -20.57
CA PRO A 201 0.95 -9.28 -21.51
C PRO A 201 1.77 -9.33 -22.81
N THR A 202 2.61 -8.33 -23.08
CA THR A 202 3.43 -8.25 -24.29
C THR A 202 4.37 -9.46 -24.39
N GLY A 203 4.16 -10.31 -25.40
CA GLY A 203 4.94 -11.53 -25.62
C GLY A 203 4.70 -12.64 -24.60
N LYS A 204 3.64 -12.56 -23.77
CA LYS A 204 3.30 -13.55 -22.73
C LYS A 204 1.89 -14.10 -22.92
N GLU A 205 1.77 -15.16 -23.74
CA GLU A 205 0.47 -15.79 -24.08
C GLU A 205 -0.34 -16.23 -22.85
N SER A 206 0.30 -16.80 -21.82
CA SER A 206 -0.41 -17.24 -20.62
C SER A 206 -1.08 -16.09 -19.87
N LEU A 207 -0.37 -14.96 -19.70
CA LEU A 207 -0.93 -13.77 -19.05
C LEU A 207 -1.99 -13.12 -19.94
N LYS A 208 -1.74 -13.03 -21.25
CA LYS A 208 -2.74 -12.53 -22.21
C LYS A 208 -4.06 -13.30 -22.11
N ASN A 209 -3.99 -14.64 -22.13
CA ASN A 209 -5.17 -15.49 -21.98
C ASN A 209 -5.83 -15.34 -20.60
N ALA A 210 -5.05 -15.15 -19.53
CA ALA A 210 -5.60 -14.89 -18.22
C ALA A 210 -6.38 -13.57 -18.17
N LEU A 211 -5.85 -12.49 -18.77
CA LEU A 211 -6.54 -11.19 -18.83
C LEU A 211 -7.82 -11.26 -19.67
N ILE A 212 -7.80 -11.95 -20.82
CA ILE A 212 -8.98 -12.15 -21.67
C ILE A 212 -10.09 -12.92 -20.94
N ASN A 213 -9.72 -13.94 -20.17
CA ASN A 213 -10.67 -14.76 -19.40
C ASN A 213 -10.97 -14.17 -18.00
N GLU A 214 -10.48 -12.97 -17.70
CA GLU A 214 -10.55 -12.33 -16.38
C GLU A 214 -10.07 -13.22 -15.21
N ASP A 215 -9.09 -14.10 -15.44
CA ASP A 215 -8.48 -14.93 -14.39
C ASP A 215 -7.53 -14.10 -13.52
N MET A 216 -8.12 -13.35 -12.58
CA MET A 216 -7.36 -12.55 -11.62
C MET A 216 -6.47 -13.40 -10.70
N ASN A 217 -6.76 -14.69 -10.51
CA ASN A 217 -5.87 -15.54 -9.70
C ASN A 217 -4.50 -15.68 -10.36
N TYR A 218 -4.43 -15.78 -11.68
CA TYR A 218 -3.15 -15.80 -12.40
C TYR A 218 -2.36 -14.52 -12.15
N VAL A 219 -3.02 -13.35 -12.24
CA VAL A 219 -2.39 -12.04 -12.00
C VAL A 219 -1.88 -11.96 -10.56
N LEU A 220 -2.69 -12.37 -9.58
CA LEU A 220 -2.33 -12.39 -8.17
C LEU A 220 -1.16 -13.33 -7.88
N ARG A 221 -1.13 -14.54 -8.46
CA ARG A 221 0.01 -15.46 -8.33
C ARG A 221 1.30 -14.82 -8.82
N GLU A 222 1.27 -14.21 -10.00
CA GLU A 222 2.45 -13.56 -10.58
C GLU A 222 2.89 -12.34 -9.74
N ALA A 223 1.95 -11.59 -9.17
CA ALA A 223 2.25 -10.48 -8.26
C ALA A 223 2.94 -10.95 -6.98
N ILE A 224 2.36 -11.95 -6.30
CA ILE A 224 2.88 -12.54 -5.06
C ILE A 224 4.27 -13.16 -5.30
N GLU A 225 4.44 -13.89 -6.40
CA GLU A 225 5.70 -14.54 -6.73
C GLU A 225 6.82 -13.52 -6.96
N GLN A 226 6.54 -12.45 -7.72
CA GLN A 226 7.52 -11.38 -7.93
C GLN A 226 7.91 -10.69 -6.63
N GLN A 227 6.96 -10.41 -5.72
CA GLN A 227 7.28 -9.85 -4.41
C GLN A 227 8.17 -10.80 -3.59
N LYS A 228 7.83 -12.10 -3.53
CA LYS A 228 8.62 -13.15 -2.85
C LYS A 228 10.04 -13.25 -3.39
N LEU A 229 10.22 -13.03 -4.69
CA LEU A 229 11.52 -13.04 -5.36
C LEU A 229 12.32 -11.72 -5.21
N GLY A 230 11.73 -10.70 -4.58
CA GLY A 230 12.41 -9.46 -4.20
C GLY A 230 12.13 -8.27 -5.13
N ALA A 231 11.01 -8.26 -5.84
CA ALA A 231 10.48 -7.03 -6.44
C ALA A 231 10.05 -6.07 -5.34
N ASP A 232 10.58 -4.85 -5.36
CA ASP A 232 10.25 -3.78 -4.41
C ASP A 232 9.02 -2.97 -4.89
N ILE A 233 8.76 -2.97 -6.21
CA ILE A 233 7.64 -2.34 -6.90
C ILE A 233 7.15 -3.31 -8.00
N LEU A 234 5.85 -3.33 -8.31
CA LEU A 234 5.32 -4.12 -9.44
C LEU A 234 4.85 -3.23 -10.59
N ASP A 235 5.36 -3.50 -11.78
CA ASP A 235 4.79 -2.96 -13.03
C ASP A 235 3.51 -3.72 -13.37
N ILE A 236 2.44 -2.99 -13.67
CA ILE A 236 1.14 -3.53 -14.04
C ILE A 236 0.67 -2.93 -15.35
N ASN A 237 0.53 -3.79 -16.36
CA ASN A 237 0.09 -3.43 -17.70
C ASN A 237 -1.05 -4.37 -18.13
N ALA A 238 -2.13 -3.78 -18.66
CA ALA A 238 -3.29 -4.51 -19.18
C ALA A 238 -3.52 -4.24 -20.69
N GLY A 239 -2.53 -3.69 -21.39
CA GLY A 239 -2.65 -3.26 -22.78
C GLY A 239 -2.70 -4.43 -23.75
N ILE A 240 -3.90 -4.96 -24.00
CA ILE A 240 -4.17 -5.88 -25.12
C ILE A 240 -5.41 -5.41 -25.90
N PRO A 241 -5.40 -5.51 -27.25
CA PRO A 241 -6.53 -5.04 -28.07
C PRO A 241 -7.88 -5.73 -27.78
N GLU A 242 -7.85 -6.93 -27.22
CA GLU A 242 -9.04 -7.78 -27.05
C GLU A 242 -9.89 -7.44 -25.80
N ILE A 243 -9.45 -6.52 -24.94
CA ILE A 243 -10.14 -6.19 -23.69
C ILE A 243 -10.35 -4.68 -23.52
N ASP A 244 -11.26 -4.31 -22.62
CA ASP A 244 -11.30 -2.97 -22.07
C ASP A 244 -10.19 -2.82 -21.01
N GLU A 245 -9.08 -2.21 -21.44
CA GLU A 245 -7.91 -1.98 -20.60
C GLU A 245 -8.27 -1.24 -19.29
N SER A 246 -9.15 -0.24 -19.36
CA SER A 246 -9.58 0.52 -18.17
C SER A 246 -10.28 -0.37 -17.15
N LEU A 247 -11.22 -1.21 -17.59
CA LEU A 247 -11.96 -2.09 -16.69
C LEU A 247 -11.05 -3.17 -16.07
N ILE A 248 -10.18 -3.77 -16.86
CA ILE A 248 -9.28 -4.82 -16.38
C ILE A 248 -8.19 -4.25 -15.48
N MET A 249 -7.61 -3.09 -15.81
CA MET A 249 -6.66 -2.38 -14.95
C MET A 249 -7.28 -2.05 -13.59
N GLU A 250 -8.54 -1.58 -13.57
CA GLU A 250 -9.25 -1.28 -12.32
C GLU A 250 -9.41 -2.53 -11.43
N LYS A 251 -9.78 -3.67 -12.04
CA LYS A 251 -9.89 -4.97 -11.34
C LYS A 251 -8.53 -5.42 -10.80
N MET A 252 -7.48 -5.39 -11.63
CA MET A 252 -6.13 -5.79 -11.25
C MET A 252 -5.62 -4.99 -10.05
N ILE A 253 -5.75 -3.67 -10.07
CA ILE A 253 -5.29 -2.80 -8.97
C ILE A 253 -6.03 -3.12 -7.67
N LYS A 254 -7.36 -3.27 -7.72
CA LYS A 254 -8.18 -3.58 -6.53
C LYS A 254 -7.81 -4.92 -5.91
N GLU A 255 -7.63 -5.96 -6.72
CA GLU A 255 -7.25 -7.29 -6.25
C GLU A 255 -5.82 -7.30 -5.70
N ILE A 256 -4.85 -6.73 -6.42
CA ILE A 256 -3.45 -6.71 -6.00
C ILE A 256 -3.28 -5.93 -4.69
N GLN A 257 -3.81 -4.70 -4.61
CA GLN A 257 -3.64 -3.86 -3.41
C GLN A 257 -4.43 -4.37 -2.20
N GLY A 258 -5.40 -5.26 -2.40
CA GLY A 258 -6.16 -5.92 -1.33
C GLY A 258 -5.37 -7.03 -0.63
N ILE A 259 -4.35 -7.57 -1.30
CA ILE A 259 -3.54 -8.70 -0.81
C ILE A 259 -2.11 -8.23 -0.49
N LEU A 260 -1.51 -7.47 -1.40
CA LEU A 260 -0.11 -7.06 -1.33
C LEU A 260 0.06 -5.64 -0.81
N ASP A 261 1.14 -5.43 -0.07
CA ASP A 261 1.62 -4.12 0.38
C ASP A 261 2.74 -3.56 -0.52
N VAL A 262 2.98 -4.16 -1.68
CA VAL A 262 3.98 -3.67 -2.64
C VAL A 262 3.43 -2.49 -3.44
N PRO A 263 4.16 -1.38 -3.60
CA PRO A 263 3.70 -0.28 -4.43
C PRO A 263 3.62 -0.65 -5.92
N LEU A 264 2.74 0.04 -6.65
CA LEU A 264 2.48 -0.24 -8.06
C LEU A 264 2.99 0.87 -8.99
N GLN A 265 3.52 0.43 -10.13
CA GLN A 265 3.80 1.23 -11.32
C GLN A 265 2.69 0.93 -12.34
N ILE A 266 1.86 1.93 -12.62
CA ILE A 266 0.72 1.84 -13.54
C ILE A 266 1.22 2.14 -14.94
N ASP A 267 1.26 1.11 -15.79
CA ASP A 267 1.76 1.17 -17.16
C ASP A 267 0.61 1.09 -18.18
N SER A 268 0.41 2.21 -18.89
CA SER A 268 -0.62 2.37 -19.91
C SER A 268 -0.25 3.52 -20.85
N SER A 269 -0.68 3.42 -22.11
CA SER A 269 -0.59 4.53 -23.07
C SER A 269 -1.85 5.40 -23.11
N ASN A 270 -2.93 4.98 -22.44
CA ASN A 270 -4.22 5.66 -22.43
C ASN A 270 -4.38 6.53 -21.16
N PRO A 271 -4.47 7.87 -21.29
CA PRO A 271 -4.67 8.77 -20.14
C PRO A 271 -5.93 8.48 -19.33
N GLU A 272 -7.02 8.03 -19.96
CA GLU A 272 -8.27 7.70 -19.26
C GLU A 272 -8.10 6.47 -18.35
N THR A 273 -7.42 5.43 -18.86
CA THR A 273 -7.04 4.24 -18.07
C THR A 273 -6.17 4.66 -16.90
N ILE A 274 -5.17 5.52 -17.12
CA ILE A 274 -4.29 6.02 -16.07
C ILE A 274 -5.08 6.78 -15.00
N GLU A 275 -5.94 7.74 -15.39
CA GLU A 275 -6.75 8.51 -14.42
C GLU A 275 -7.63 7.61 -13.56
N LYS A 276 -8.34 6.66 -14.19
CA LYS A 276 -9.18 5.68 -13.46
C LYS A 276 -8.35 4.86 -12.47
N ALA A 277 -7.19 4.37 -12.92
CA ALA A 277 -6.26 3.58 -12.11
C ALA A 277 -5.70 4.37 -10.91
N VAL A 278 -5.13 5.55 -11.12
CA VAL A 278 -4.55 6.34 -10.03
C VAL A 278 -5.61 6.89 -9.07
N ARG A 279 -6.86 7.07 -9.52
CA ARG A 279 -7.98 7.48 -8.66
C ARG A 279 -8.27 6.43 -7.59
N ILE A 280 -8.27 5.14 -7.96
CA ILE A 280 -8.59 4.03 -7.05
C ILE A 280 -7.38 3.45 -6.29
N TYR A 281 -6.16 3.80 -6.71
CA TYR A 281 -4.96 3.26 -6.08
C TYR A 281 -4.82 3.76 -4.62
N ASN A 282 -4.63 2.85 -3.66
CA ASN A 282 -4.43 3.19 -2.26
C ASN A 282 -2.94 3.41 -1.93
N GLY A 283 -2.45 4.61 -2.24
CA GLY A 283 -1.06 4.99 -2.01
C GLY A 283 -0.59 6.08 -2.97
N LYS A 284 0.73 6.16 -3.15
CA LYS A 284 1.42 7.05 -4.10
C LYS A 284 2.04 6.19 -5.23
N PRO A 285 1.41 6.12 -6.42
CA PRO A 285 1.86 5.22 -7.49
C PRO A 285 2.97 5.86 -8.33
N ILE A 286 3.54 5.08 -9.24
CA ILE A 286 4.30 5.59 -10.40
C ILE A 286 3.40 5.49 -11.64
N ILE A 287 3.30 6.55 -12.42
CA ILE A 287 2.71 6.53 -13.78
C ILE A 287 3.82 6.27 -14.79
N ASN A 288 3.67 5.19 -15.55
CA ASN A 288 4.52 4.85 -16.70
C ASN A 288 3.68 5.08 -17.97
N SER A 289 3.91 6.13 -18.76
CA SER A 289 4.92 7.20 -18.65
C SER A 289 4.50 8.45 -19.42
N VAL A 290 5.34 9.49 -19.38
CA VAL A 290 5.33 10.60 -20.35
C VAL A 290 6.58 10.55 -21.22
N THR A 291 6.51 11.15 -22.40
CA THR A 291 7.69 11.41 -23.24
C THR A 291 8.01 12.91 -23.24
N GLY A 292 9.03 13.31 -24.00
CA GLY A 292 9.29 14.70 -24.34
C GLY A 292 8.20 15.36 -25.18
N ASP A 293 7.15 14.64 -25.58
CA ASP A 293 6.06 15.16 -26.41
C ASP A 293 5.06 15.94 -25.60
N TRP A 294 4.72 17.14 -26.09
CA TRP A 294 3.80 18.04 -25.40
C TRP A 294 2.45 17.39 -25.11
N ALA A 295 1.90 16.65 -26.08
CA ALA A 295 0.60 15.99 -25.93
C ALA A 295 0.56 14.96 -24.78
N THR A 296 1.66 14.21 -24.57
CA THR A 296 1.72 13.24 -23.46
C THR A 296 1.86 13.94 -22.12
N MET A 297 2.67 14.99 -22.03
CA MET A 297 2.83 15.77 -20.80
C MET A 297 1.55 16.51 -20.43
N GLU A 298 0.87 17.14 -21.41
CA GLU A 298 -0.39 17.88 -21.21
C GLU A 298 -1.54 16.98 -20.76
N SER A 299 -1.57 15.72 -21.19
CA SER A 299 -2.60 14.77 -20.75
C SER A 299 -2.29 14.13 -19.39
N ILE A 300 -1.03 13.83 -19.09
CA ILE A 300 -0.66 13.05 -17.89
C ILE A 300 -0.30 13.91 -16.69
N PHE A 301 0.38 15.05 -16.84
CA PHE A 301 0.78 15.87 -15.69
C PHE A 301 -0.40 16.40 -14.86
N PRO A 302 -1.55 16.82 -15.44
CA PRO A 302 -2.73 17.14 -14.64
C PRO A 302 -3.20 15.98 -13.77
N ILE A 303 -3.18 14.75 -14.31
CA ILE A 303 -3.55 13.53 -13.59
C ILE A 303 -2.55 13.28 -12.45
N ALA A 304 -1.25 13.32 -12.75
CA ALA A 304 -0.20 13.12 -11.76
C ALA A 304 -0.28 14.13 -10.61
N LYS A 305 -0.50 15.42 -10.91
CA LYS A 305 -0.65 16.47 -9.91
C LYS A 305 -1.92 16.29 -9.06
N LYS A 306 -3.03 15.89 -9.68
CA LYS A 306 -4.32 15.72 -9.00
C LYS A 306 -4.31 14.55 -8.01
N TYR A 307 -3.69 13.42 -8.38
CA TYR A 307 -3.70 12.19 -7.59
C TYR A 307 -2.40 11.94 -6.82
N GLY A 308 -1.41 12.82 -6.94
CA GLY A 308 -0.15 12.75 -6.21
C GLY A 308 0.73 11.59 -6.64
N ALA A 309 0.91 11.37 -7.95
CA ALA A 309 1.72 10.27 -8.47
C ALA A 309 3.14 10.72 -8.84
N ASN A 310 4.09 9.79 -8.76
CA ASN A 310 5.36 9.94 -9.47
C ASN A 310 5.12 9.69 -10.97
N VAL A 311 5.97 10.26 -11.83
CA VAL A 311 5.87 10.09 -13.29
C VAL A 311 7.21 9.68 -13.86
N ILE A 312 7.20 8.64 -14.70
CA ILE A 312 8.36 8.28 -15.51
C ILE A 312 8.40 9.17 -16.74
N GLY A 313 9.50 9.90 -16.92
CA GLY A 313 9.80 10.66 -18.13
C GLY A 313 10.77 9.91 -19.03
N LEU A 314 10.29 9.44 -20.18
CA LEU A 314 11.11 8.80 -21.21
C LEU A 314 11.88 9.86 -21.98
N THR A 315 13.21 9.74 -22.11
CA THR A 315 14.04 10.69 -22.88
C THR A 315 13.95 10.44 -24.39
N MET A 316 12.74 10.46 -24.93
CA MET A 316 12.40 10.43 -26.36
C MET A 316 11.35 11.49 -26.67
N ASP A 317 11.22 11.87 -27.93
CA ASP A 317 10.22 12.82 -28.39
C ASP A 317 9.61 12.40 -29.75
N GLU A 318 8.90 13.31 -30.43
CA GLU A 318 8.24 13.10 -31.72
C GLU A 318 9.20 12.63 -32.82
N LYS A 319 10.50 12.89 -32.66
CA LYS A 319 11.56 12.43 -33.58
C LYS A 319 12.06 11.02 -33.24
N GLY A 320 11.52 10.42 -32.18
CA GLY A 320 11.93 9.13 -31.63
C GLY A 320 12.99 9.27 -30.54
N LEU A 321 13.69 8.17 -30.27
CA LEU A 321 14.76 8.10 -29.29
C LEU A 321 16.05 8.72 -29.84
N PRO A 322 16.63 9.75 -29.18
CA PRO A 322 17.90 10.30 -29.61
C PRO A 322 19.06 9.30 -29.52
N SER A 323 19.97 9.40 -30.49
CA SER A 323 21.13 8.52 -30.60
C SER A 323 22.32 8.90 -29.72
N ASN A 324 22.27 10.06 -29.05
CA ASN A 324 23.36 10.57 -28.22
C ASN A 324 22.85 11.07 -26.85
N CYS A 325 23.78 11.13 -25.89
CA CYS A 325 23.55 11.56 -24.52
C CYS A 325 23.02 13.00 -24.41
N GLU A 326 23.63 13.95 -25.13
CA GLU A 326 23.31 15.38 -25.00
C GLU A 326 21.85 15.70 -25.33
N GLU A 327 21.31 15.09 -26.37
CA GLU A 327 19.90 15.26 -26.74
C GLU A 327 18.96 14.63 -25.70
N ARG A 328 19.32 13.47 -25.13
CA ARG A 328 18.53 12.85 -24.04
C ARG A 328 18.48 13.75 -22.79
N VAL A 329 19.59 14.38 -22.45
CA VAL A 329 19.67 15.37 -21.35
C VAL A 329 18.78 16.58 -21.65
N LYS A 330 18.74 17.08 -22.90
CA LYS A 330 17.84 18.18 -23.29
C LYS A 330 16.36 17.81 -23.15
N ILE A 331 15.98 16.59 -23.55
CA ILE A 331 14.61 16.09 -23.37
C ILE A 331 14.27 15.97 -21.89
N CYS A 332 15.17 15.41 -21.08
CA CYS A 332 15.01 15.37 -19.61
C CYS A 332 14.73 16.77 -19.05
N LYS A 333 15.53 17.77 -19.44
CA LYS A 333 15.31 19.15 -19.01
C LYS A 333 13.92 19.66 -19.37
N LYS A 334 13.49 19.43 -20.62
CA LYS A 334 12.16 19.82 -21.10
C LYS A 334 11.06 19.20 -20.23
N ILE A 335 11.16 17.90 -19.93
CA ILE A 335 10.18 17.20 -19.09
C ILE A 335 10.13 17.82 -17.69
N LEU A 336 11.28 18.12 -17.08
CA LEU A 336 11.35 18.75 -15.75
C LEU A 336 10.77 20.17 -15.74
N ASP A 337 11.14 21.01 -16.71
CA ASP A 337 10.65 22.39 -16.82
C ASP A 337 9.11 22.40 -16.99
N VAL A 338 8.56 21.47 -17.78
CA VAL A 338 7.11 21.35 -17.96
C VAL A 338 6.45 20.81 -16.71
N ALA A 339 7.00 19.77 -16.07
CA ALA A 339 6.46 19.23 -14.81
C ALA A 339 6.38 20.31 -13.71
N GLU A 340 7.40 21.14 -13.58
CA GLU A 340 7.44 22.26 -12.64
C GLU A 340 6.31 23.26 -12.92
N SER A 341 5.98 23.53 -14.19
CA SER A 341 4.87 24.42 -14.57
C SER A 341 3.48 23.90 -14.14
N TYR A 342 3.33 22.58 -13.96
CA TYR A 342 2.14 21.95 -13.38
C TYR A 342 2.22 21.83 -11.83
N GLY A 343 3.27 22.35 -11.21
CA GLY A 343 3.53 22.26 -9.77
C GLY A 343 3.93 20.85 -9.33
N ILE A 344 4.52 20.05 -10.22
CA ILE A 344 5.09 18.74 -9.90
C ILE A 344 6.56 18.94 -9.58
N GLU A 345 6.95 18.61 -8.35
CA GLU A 345 8.34 18.71 -7.92
C GLU A 345 9.22 17.66 -8.62
N LYS A 346 10.49 18.02 -8.87
CA LYS A 346 11.47 17.13 -9.51
C LYS A 346 11.67 15.78 -8.82
N ASN A 347 11.46 15.71 -7.50
CA ASN A 347 11.55 14.48 -6.71
C ASN A 347 10.42 13.48 -7.03
N ASN A 348 9.38 13.91 -7.76
CA ASN A 348 8.30 13.08 -8.29
C ASN A 348 8.50 12.70 -9.77
N ILE A 349 9.60 13.13 -10.40
CA ILE A 349 9.96 12.76 -11.77
C ILE A 349 11.11 11.76 -11.75
N ILE A 350 10.90 10.62 -12.39
CA ILE A 350 11.89 9.55 -12.56
C ILE A 350 12.22 9.46 -14.04
N ILE A 351 13.50 9.50 -14.41
CA ILE A 351 13.90 9.57 -15.81
C ILE A 351 14.31 8.20 -16.34
N ASP A 352 13.68 7.76 -17.42
CA ASP A 352 14.14 6.60 -18.19
C ASP A 352 14.91 7.08 -19.41
N CYS A 353 16.20 6.73 -19.44
CA CYS A 353 17.08 7.09 -20.55
C CYS A 353 16.83 6.26 -21.81
N LEU A 354 16.05 5.18 -21.71
CA LEU A 354 15.74 4.17 -22.73
C LEU A 354 16.97 3.45 -23.26
N THR A 355 16.87 2.12 -23.39
CA THR A 355 17.92 1.29 -24.00
C THR A 355 17.41 0.67 -25.30
N LEU A 356 18.17 0.84 -26.39
CA LEU A 356 17.95 0.08 -27.62
C LEU A 356 18.78 -1.19 -27.63
N THR A 357 18.34 -2.12 -28.46
CA THR A 357 19.00 -3.40 -28.66
C THR A 357 20.39 -3.25 -29.26
N ALA A 358 21.39 -3.85 -28.60
CA ALA A 358 22.80 -3.76 -28.99
C ALA A 358 23.09 -4.41 -30.35
N SER A 359 22.28 -5.38 -30.80
CA SER A 359 22.44 -6.01 -32.13
C SER A 359 22.23 -5.04 -33.29
N VAL A 360 21.45 -3.98 -33.09
CA VAL A 360 21.13 -2.98 -34.12
C VAL A 360 21.86 -1.66 -33.84
N ASN A 361 21.94 -1.24 -32.57
CA ASN A 361 22.40 0.09 -32.17
C ASN A 361 23.52 0.03 -31.11
N GLN A 362 24.56 -0.77 -31.34
CA GLN A 362 25.62 -1.05 -30.35
C GLN A 362 26.28 0.21 -29.76
N SER A 363 26.50 1.25 -30.58
CA SER A 363 27.11 2.50 -30.12
C SER A 363 26.24 3.26 -29.11
N GLN A 364 24.92 3.07 -29.11
CA GLN A 364 24.00 3.76 -28.21
C GLN A 364 23.94 3.13 -26.81
N ALA A 365 24.47 1.92 -26.62
CA ALA A 365 24.48 1.26 -25.32
C ALA A 365 25.22 2.10 -24.27
N PHE A 366 26.38 2.66 -24.62
CA PHE A 366 27.13 3.56 -23.75
C PHE A 366 26.50 4.96 -23.65
N GLU A 367 25.85 5.45 -24.70
CA GLU A 367 25.14 6.74 -24.66
C GLU A 367 24.02 6.74 -23.61
N THR A 368 23.34 5.59 -23.45
CA THR A 368 22.34 5.41 -22.38
C THR A 368 22.96 5.54 -20.99
N LEU A 369 24.10 4.89 -20.76
CA LEU A 369 24.83 4.96 -19.49
C LEU A 369 25.34 6.38 -19.21
N ASN A 370 25.91 7.02 -20.21
CA ASN A 370 26.37 8.41 -20.13
C ASN A 370 25.21 9.36 -19.77
N ALA A 371 24.03 9.16 -20.37
CA ALA A 371 22.84 9.95 -20.08
C ALA A 371 22.39 9.78 -18.62
N ILE A 372 22.34 8.54 -18.11
CA ILE A 372 22.03 8.26 -16.70
C ILE A 372 22.94 9.06 -15.77
N LYS A 373 24.25 9.01 -16.03
CA LYS A 373 25.25 9.71 -15.22
C LYS A 373 25.07 11.24 -15.30
N GLN A 374 24.97 11.80 -16.51
CA GLN A 374 24.84 13.24 -16.70
C GLN A 374 23.54 13.80 -16.11
N ILE A 375 22.41 13.11 -16.29
CA ILE A 375 21.12 13.53 -15.74
C ILE A 375 21.16 13.57 -14.21
N LYS A 376 21.80 12.57 -13.58
CA LYS A 376 22.01 12.57 -12.14
C LYS A 376 22.89 13.71 -11.67
N GLU A 377 24.01 13.96 -12.34
CA GLU A 377 24.94 15.03 -11.98
C GLU A 377 24.31 16.43 -12.15
N LEU A 378 23.49 16.63 -13.18
CA LEU A 378 22.88 17.92 -13.50
C LEU A 378 21.62 18.23 -12.69
N TYR A 379 20.72 17.25 -12.55
CA TYR A 379 19.36 17.49 -12.01
C TYR A 379 19.11 16.82 -10.67
N GLY A 380 19.91 15.80 -10.30
CA GLY A 380 19.75 15.05 -9.06
C GLY A 380 18.48 14.17 -9.01
N VAL A 381 17.79 14.01 -10.13
CA VAL A 381 16.59 13.16 -10.25
C VAL A 381 16.94 11.68 -10.25
N LYS A 382 15.95 10.84 -9.98
CA LYS A 382 16.12 9.38 -10.00
C LYS A 382 16.06 8.86 -11.43
N THR A 383 16.76 7.76 -11.66
CA THR A 383 16.79 7.10 -12.97
C THR A 383 16.24 5.70 -12.91
N LEU A 384 15.50 5.35 -13.95
CA LEU A 384 14.90 4.04 -14.17
C LEU A 384 15.36 3.50 -15.53
N LEU A 385 15.40 2.17 -15.69
CA LEU A 385 15.77 1.56 -16.95
C LEU A 385 15.20 0.15 -17.11
N GLY A 386 14.55 -0.10 -18.26
CA GLY A 386 14.27 -1.45 -18.76
C GLY A 386 15.53 -2.15 -19.24
N VAL A 387 16.14 -2.99 -18.40
CA VAL A 387 17.46 -3.57 -18.67
C VAL A 387 17.40 -4.67 -19.74
N SER A 388 16.29 -5.40 -19.81
CA SER A 388 16.09 -6.54 -20.71
C SER A 388 16.14 -6.19 -22.22
N ASN A 389 15.99 -4.91 -22.57
CA ASN A 389 15.93 -4.43 -23.95
C ASN A 389 17.28 -4.47 -24.70
N ILE A 390 18.40 -4.43 -23.95
CA ILE A 390 19.75 -4.39 -24.53
C ILE A 390 20.09 -5.63 -25.37
N SER A 391 19.52 -6.79 -25.02
CA SER A 391 19.96 -8.10 -25.52
C SER A 391 19.08 -8.72 -26.59
N PHE A 392 17.98 -8.08 -27.02
CA PHE A 392 17.10 -8.66 -28.03
C PHE A 392 17.85 -9.09 -29.31
N GLY A 393 17.49 -10.24 -29.86
CA GLY A 393 18.13 -10.80 -31.06
C GLY A 393 19.58 -11.28 -30.89
N LEU A 394 20.16 -11.26 -29.68
CA LEU A 394 21.50 -11.79 -29.40
C LEU A 394 21.45 -13.12 -28.63
N PRO A 395 22.42 -14.03 -28.84
CA PRO A 395 22.54 -15.25 -28.03
C PRO A 395 22.98 -14.91 -26.61
N ASN A 396 22.69 -15.82 -25.66
CA ASN A 396 23.06 -15.68 -24.24
C ASN A 396 22.64 -14.33 -23.62
N ARG A 397 21.36 -13.97 -23.81
CA ARG A 397 20.78 -12.71 -23.34
C ARG A 397 21.02 -12.42 -21.87
N LYS A 398 20.94 -13.45 -21.02
CA LYS A 398 21.14 -13.34 -19.56
C LYS A 398 22.51 -12.72 -19.22
N LEU A 399 23.58 -13.18 -19.87
CA LEU A 399 24.93 -12.63 -19.66
C LEU A 399 25.01 -11.15 -20.04
N LEU A 400 24.43 -10.77 -21.17
CA LEU A 400 24.41 -9.37 -21.63
C LEU A 400 23.59 -8.48 -20.68
N ASN A 401 22.39 -8.92 -20.31
CA ASN A 401 21.52 -8.20 -19.37
C ASN A 401 22.24 -7.97 -18.03
N ARG A 402 22.87 -9.00 -17.46
CA ARG A 402 23.59 -8.89 -16.17
C ARG A 402 24.80 -7.97 -16.24
N THR A 403 25.55 -8.05 -17.34
CA THR A 403 26.73 -7.19 -17.56
C THR A 403 26.29 -5.74 -17.68
N PHE A 404 25.27 -5.47 -18.51
CA PHE A 404 24.74 -4.13 -18.72
C PHE A 404 24.08 -3.57 -17.45
N LEU A 405 23.35 -4.38 -16.69
CA LEU A 405 22.82 -4.02 -15.38
C LEU A 405 23.92 -3.49 -14.46
N THR A 406 25.00 -4.26 -14.31
CA THR A 406 26.12 -3.91 -13.42
C THR A 406 26.77 -2.60 -13.87
N MET A 407 26.88 -2.36 -15.18
CA MET A 407 27.34 -1.09 -15.73
C MET A 407 26.37 0.04 -15.40
N ALA A 408 25.07 -0.13 -15.66
CA ALA A 408 24.05 0.88 -15.36
C ALA A 408 24.03 1.28 -13.88
N LEU A 409 24.11 0.31 -12.98
CA LEU A 409 24.17 0.56 -11.53
C LEU A 409 25.38 1.42 -11.13
N THR A 410 26.55 1.17 -11.74
CA THR A 410 27.76 1.98 -11.47
C THR A 410 27.70 3.39 -12.07
N TYR A 411 26.93 3.60 -13.14
CA TYR A 411 26.64 4.92 -13.70
C TYR A 411 25.53 5.65 -12.95
N GLY A 412 24.89 4.99 -11.98
CA GLY A 412 23.90 5.56 -11.11
C GLY A 412 22.46 5.21 -11.47
N LEU A 413 22.17 4.05 -12.06
CA LEU A 413 20.79 3.57 -12.14
C LEU A 413 20.20 3.38 -10.73
N ASP A 414 19.00 3.91 -10.44
CA ASP A 414 18.30 3.69 -9.16
C ASP A 414 17.29 2.54 -9.22
N ILE A 415 16.55 2.45 -10.33
CA ILE A 415 15.41 1.55 -10.49
C ILE A 415 15.55 0.69 -11.76
N PRO A 416 16.13 -0.51 -11.69
CA PRO A 416 16.03 -1.46 -12.80
C PRO A 416 14.62 -2.07 -12.89
N ILE A 417 14.03 -2.01 -14.07
CA ILE A 417 12.91 -2.87 -14.47
C ILE A 417 13.51 -4.17 -15.02
N LEU A 418 13.16 -5.31 -14.42
CA LEU A 418 13.65 -6.64 -14.79
C LEU A 418 12.69 -7.75 -14.33
N ASP A 419 12.93 -8.96 -14.81
CA ASP A 419 12.25 -10.17 -14.33
C ASP A 419 12.90 -10.66 -13.00
N PRO A 420 12.18 -10.62 -11.85
CA PRO A 420 12.71 -11.12 -10.57
C PRO A 420 13.01 -12.63 -10.55
N LYS A 421 12.47 -13.41 -11.50
CA LYS A 421 12.77 -14.84 -11.67
C LYS A 421 14.16 -15.08 -12.26
N ASP A 422 14.80 -14.06 -12.82
CA ASP A 422 16.20 -14.17 -13.23
C ASP A 422 17.12 -14.06 -12.00
N GLU A 423 17.41 -15.21 -11.38
CA GLU A 423 18.27 -15.31 -10.20
C GLU A 423 19.62 -14.60 -10.40
N GLU A 424 20.20 -14.68 -11.61
CA GLU A 424 21.51 -14.09 -11.89
C GLU A 424 21.47 -12.56 -11.88
N MET A 425 20.37 -11.96 -12.37
CA MET A 425 20.13 -10.53 -12.29
C MET A 425 19.93 -10.09 -10.84
N MET A 426 19.13 -10.83 -10.08
CA MET A 426 18.88 -10.53 -8.67
C MET A 426 20.12 -10.72 -7.78
N ASP A 427 20.98 -11.69 -8.10
CA ASP A 427 22.29 -11.87 -7.48
C ASP A 427 23.19 -10.65 -7.70
N SER A 428 23.21 -10.12 -8.93
CA SER A 428 23.94 -8.87 -9.23
C SER A 428 23.41 -7.68 -8.43
N ILE A 429 22.09 -7.55 -8.25
CA ILE A 429 21.51 -6.50 -7.39
C ILE A 429 21.94 -6.67 -5.93
N ARG A 430 21.84 -7.89 -5.38
CA ARG A 430 22.25 -8.20 -4.00
C ARG A 430 23.73 -7.92 -3.77
N ALA A 431 24.60 -8.36 -4.68
CA ALA A 431 26.03 -8.09 -4.63
C ALA A 431 26.32 -6.59 -4.72
N PHE A 432 25.68 -5.87 -5.65
CA PHE A 432 25.84 -4.43 -5.78
C PHE A 432 25.40 -3.68 -4.52
N ARG A 433 24.28 -4.07 -3.88
CA ARG A 433 23.83 -3.49 -2.61
C ARG A 433 24.89 -3.60 -1.51
N VAL A 434 25.64 -4.71 -1.44
CA VAL A 434 26.77 -4.87 -0.51
C VAL A 434 27.93 -3.95 -0.88
N LEU A 435 28.37 -4.00 -2.15
CA LEU A 435 29.54 -3.27 -2.64
C LEU A 435 29.36 -1.74 -2.60
N SER A 436 28.15 -1.26 -2.87
CA SER A 436 27.76 0.16 -2.77
C SER A 436 27.49 0.63 -1.34
N ASN A 437 27.65 -0.25 -0.34
CA ASN A 437 27.33 0.03 1.06
C ASN A 437 25.86 0.41 1.30
N SER A 438 24.94 -0.05 0.42
CA SER A 438 23.49 0.06 0.61
C SER A 438 22.99 -0.96 1.63
N ASP A 439 23.50 -2.20 1.58
CA ASP A 439 23.26 -3.24 2.59
C ASP A 439 24.32 -3.13 3.71
N LYS A 440 24.03 -2.31 4.73
CA LYS A 440 24.96 -2.07 5.84
C LYS A 440 25.29 -3.38 6.55
N LYS A 441 26.60 -3.67 6.65
CA LYS A 441 27.15 -4.91 7.23
C LYS A 441 26.71 -6.19 6.49
N ALA A 442 26.29 -6.07 5.22
CA ALA A 442 25.84 -7.18 4.38
C ALA A 442 24.74 -8.05 5.05
N LYS A 443 23.88 -7.45 5.88
CA LYS A 443 22.91 -8.20 6.69
C LYS A 443 21.92 -8.95 5.80
N LYS A 444 21.32 -8.25 4.83
CA LYS A 444 20.33 -8.85 3.92
C LYS A 444 20.98 -9.93 3.06
N TYR A 445 22.16 -9.63 2.50
CA TYR A 445 22.94 -10.58 1.71
C TYR A 445 23.25 -11.86 2.50
N ILE A 446 23.81 -11.73 3.72
CA ILE A 446 24.14 -12.88 4.56
C ILE A 446 22.89 -13.68 4.93
N SER A 447 21.77 -13.02 5.27
CA SER A 447 20.53 -13.71 5.61
C SER A 447 19.98 -14.55 4.45
N PHE A 448 20.06 -14.02 3.22
CA PHE A 448 19.59 -14.70 2.02
C PHE A 448 20.46 -15.92 1.69
N TYR A 449 21.78 -15.78 1.59
CA TYR A 449 22.65 -16.90 1.18
C TYR A 449 22.95 -17.90 2.30
N LYS A 450 22.69 -17.58 3.57
CA LYS A 450 22.74 -18.57 4.66
C LYS A 450 21.48 -19.44 4.73
N SER A 451 20.33 -18.91 4.31
CA SER A 451 19.05 -19.63 4.33
C SER A 451 18.85 -20.51 3.11
N GLN A 452 19.67 -20.36 2.05
CA GLN A 452 19.66 -21.30 0.95
C GLN A 452 20.24 -22.66 1.36
N PRO A 453 19.55 -23.77 1.08
CA PRO A 453 20.13 -25.10 1.28
C PRO A 453 21.42 -25.21 0.46
N LYS A 454 22.51 -25.58 1.12
CA LYS A 454 23.78 -25.93 0.46
C LYS A 454 23.62 -27.26 -0.26
N GLU A 455 22.97 -27.24 -1.42
CA GLU A 455 23.07 -28.18 -2.55
C GLU A 455 21.85 -27.94 -3.45
N LYS A 456 22.08 -27.43 -4.68
CA LYS A 456 21.13 -27.58 -5.79
C LYS A 456 21.10 -29.09 -6.13
N SER A 457 20.36 -29.87 -5.35
CA SER A 457 19.88 -31.17 -5.82
C SER A 457 18.91 -30.90 -6.96
N GLU A 458 19.09 -31.61 -8.07
CA GLU A 458 18.16 -31.62 -9.19
C GLU A 458 16.79 -32.10 -8.67
N LEU A 459 15.97 -31.15 -8.24
CA LEU A 459 14.54 -31.38 -8.05
C LEU A 459 13.93 -31.47 -9.44
N THR A 460 13.54 -32.70 -9.78
CA THR A 460 12.70 -33.02 -10.92
C THR A 460 11.50 -32.08 -10.99
N LEU A 461 11.35 -31.42 -12.14
CA LEU A 461 10.38 -30.36 -12.45
C LEU A 461 8.88 -30.77 -12.41
N ASP A 462 8.52 -31.94 -11.89
CA ASP A 462 7.16 -32.50 -11.98
C ASP A 462 6.36 -32.48 -10.65
N SER A 463 6.70 -31.63 -9.68
CA SER A 463 5.95 -31.54 -8.41
C SER A 463 5.69 -30.11 -7.88
N LEU A 464 5.86 -29.08 -8.70
CA LEU A 464 5.81 -27.66 -8.27
C LEU A 464 4.45 -26.97 -8.44
N ASP A 465 3.43 -27.63 -8.97
CA ASP A 465 2.17 -26.94 -9.36
C ASP A 465 1.05 -26.95 -8.30
N GLU A 466 1.24 -27.56 -7.14
CA GLU A 466 0.22 -27.52 -6.08
C GLU A 466 0.74 -26.83 -4.82
N LYS A 467 0.36 -25.55 -4.69
CA LYS A 467 0.49 -24.83 -3.42
C LYS A 467 -0.34 -25.54 -2.35
N ASP A 468 0.27 -25.74 -1.18
CA ASP A 468 -0.45 -26.19 0.02
C ASP A 468 -1.60 -25.23 0.34
N ILE A 469 -2.75 -25.76 0.76
CA ILE A 469 -3.96 -25.00 1.08
C ILE A 469 -3.68 -23.92 2.13
N LYS A 470 -2.74 -24.16 3.05
CA LYS A 470 -2.29 -23.15 4.03
C LYS A 470 -1.69 -21.94 3.33
N THR A 471 -0.82 -22.16 2.34
CA THR A 471 -0.20 -21.08 1.54
C THR A 471 -1.25 -20.32 0.75
N ILE A 472 -2.22 -21.01 0.17
CA ILE A 472 -3.34 -20.40 -0.56
C ILE A 472 -4.19 -19.50 0.37
N ILE A 473 -4.43 -19.94 1.61
CA ILE A 473 -5.13 -19.15 2.63
C ILE A 473 -4.32 -17.91 3.02
N PHE A 474 -3.01 -18.04 3.28
CA PHE A 474 -2.12 -16.90 3.58
C PHE A 474 -2.05 -15.90 2.43
N ASP A 475 -1.96 -16.39 1.20
CA ASP A 475 -1.89 -15.60 -0.02
C ASP A 475 -3.27 -14.99 -0.37
N GLY A 476 -4.36 -15.33 0.34
CA GLY A 476 -5.70 -14.79 0.13
C GLY A 476 -6.35 -15.17 -1.20
N LEU A 477 -5.98 -16.33 -1.77
CA LEU A 477 -6.33 -16.76 -3.12
C LEU A 477 -7.68 -17.49 -3.15
N LYS A 478 -8.77 -16.71 -3.17
CA LYS A 478 -10.17 -17.19 -3.15
C LYS A 478 -10.52 -18.22 -4.23
N GLY A 479 -9.96 -18.12 -5.44
CA GLY A 479 -10.25 -19.07 -6.51
C GLY A 479 -9.50 -20.39 -6.36
N GLU A 480 -8.25 -20.34 -5.87
CA GLU A 480 -7.42 -21.52 -5.69
C GLU A 480 -7.84 -22.37 -4.49
N VAL A 481 -8.35 -21.72 -3.43
CA VAL A 481 -8.78 -22.46 -2.23
C VAL A 481 -9.93 -23.40 -2.54
N VAL A 482 -10.82 -23.05 -3.48
CA VAL A 482 -11.93 -23.90 -3.92
C VAL A 482 -11.38 -25.18 -4.53
N LYS A 483 -10.50 -25.06 -5.53
CA LYS A 483 -9.89 -26.21 -6.23
C LYS A 483 -9.06 -27.09 -5.28
N SER A 484 -8.27 -26.46 -4.41
CA SER A 484 -7.45 -27.17 -3.41
C SER A 484 -8.32 -27.92 -2.40
N THR A 485 -9.43 -27.31 -1.95
CA THR A 485 -10.39 -27.95 -1.04
C THR A 485 -11.09 -29.14 -1.69
N GLU A 486 -11.56 -29.00 -2.94
CA GLU A 486 -12.18 -30.10 -3.70
C GLU A 486 -11.24 -31.28 -3.83
N LYS A 487 -9.96 -31.03 -4.13
CA LYS A 487 -8.94 -32.08 -4.21
C LYS A 487 -8.70 -32.77 -2.86
N LEU A 488 -8.60 -32.00 -1.76
CA LEU A 488 -8.40 -32.59 -0.44
C LEU A 488 -9.60 -33.47 -0.02
N LEU A 489 -10.83 -33.09 -0.39
CA LEU A 489 -12.04 -33.86 -0.13
C LEU A 489 -12.11 -35.22 -0.87
N GLU A 490 -11.24 -35.45 -1.87
CA GLU A 490 -11.09 -36.76 -2.51
C GLU A 490 -10.36 -37.78 -1.60
N THR A 491 -9.58 -37.29 -0.63
CA THR A 491 -8.65 -38.12 0.16
C THR A 491 -8.81 -38.00 1.67
N LEU A 492 -9.38 -36.90 2.16
CA LEU A 492 -9.56 -36.59 3.56
C LEU A 492 -11.04 -36.35 3.88
N GLU A 493 -11.42 -36.63 5.13
CA GLU A 493 -12.76 -36.30 5.59
C GLU A 493 -12.92 -34.79 5.84
N PRO A 494 -14.13 -34.22 5.65
CA PRO A 494 -14.43 -32.81 5.86
C PRO A 494 -13.86 -32.19 7.15
N LEU A 495 -13.99 -32.91 8.27
CA LEU A 495 -13.54 -32.44 9.57
C LEU A 495 -12.01 -32.40 9.68
N ASP A 496 -11.31 -33.38 9.09
CA ASP A 496 -9.85 -33.43 9.09
C ASP A 496 -9.25 -32.26 8.30
N ILE A 497 -9.89 -31.87 7.19
CA ILE A 497 -9.48 -30.68 6.41
C ILE A 497 -9.60 -29.42 7.28
N ILE A 498 -10.69 -29.29 8.04
CA ILE A 498 -10.91 -28.15 8.92
C ILE A 498 -9.88 -28.12 10.05
N ASP A 499 -9.73 -29.22 10.77
CA ASP A 499 -8.91 -29.31 11.98
C ASP A 499 -7.40 -29.33 11.70
N CYS A 500 -6.95 -29.99 10.63
CA CYS A 500 -5.52 -30.15 10.35
C CYS A 500 -4.97 -29.10 9.36
N HIS A 501 -5.82 -28.48 8.53
CA HIS A 501 -5.36 -27.54 7.51
C HIS A 501 -5.88 -26.12 7.72
N ILE A 502 -7.21 -25.93 7.80
CA ILE A 502 -7.81 -24.59 7.81
C ILE A 502 -7.58 -23.85 9.12
N ILE A 503 -7.88 -24.49 10.27
CA ILE A 503 -7.71 -23.86 11.59
C ILE A 503 -6.25 -23.49 11.86
N PRO A 504 -5.27 -24.39 11.64
CA PRO A 504 -3.87 -24.03 11.81
C PRO A 504 -3.41 -22.88 10.89
N ALA A 505 -3.98 -22.76 9.68
CA ALA A 505 -3.68 -21.62 8.82
C ALA A 505 -4.24 -20.31 9.39
N LEU A 506 -5.48 -20.33 9.90
CA LEU A 506 -6.10 -19.16 10.54
C LEU A 506 -5.38 -18.75 11.83
N ASP A 507 -4.92 -19.72 12.63
CA ASP A 507 -4.16 -19.44 13.85
C ASP A 507 -2.85 -18.72 13.52
N GLU A 508 -2.11 -19.17 12.50
CA GLU A 508 -0.88 -18.50 12.07
C GLU A 508 -1.17 -17.12 11.42
N VAL A 509 -2.29 -16.94 10.70
CA VAL A 509 -2.73 -15.62 10.23
C VAL A 509 -2.99 -14.69 11.44
N GLY A 510 -3.65 -15.20 12.49
CA GLY A 510 -3.88 -14.50 13.74
C GLY A 510 -2.59 -14.09 14.43
N GLU A 511 -1.63 -15.01 14.57
CA GLU A 511 -0.31 -14.72 15.14
C GLU A 511 0.44 -13.63 14.34
N LYS A 512 0.39 -13.69 13.00
CA LYS A 512 1.01 -12.67 12.14
C LYS A 512 0.35 -11.31 12.32
N TYR A 513 -0.97 -11.26 12.50
CA TYR A 513 -1.69 -10.02 12.78
C TYR A 513 -1.31 -9.46 14.16
N GLU A 514 -1.23 -10.29 15.20
CA GLU A 514 -0.80 -9.87 16.54
C GLU A 514 0.64 -9.34 16.57
N ARG A 515 1.54 -9.92 15.78
CA ARG A 515 2.92 -9.42 15.62
C ARG A 515 3.04 -8.17 14.74
N GLY A 516 1.99 -7.81 14.00
CA GLY A 516 1.99 -6.72 13.03
C GLY A 516 2.73 -7.03 11.72
N ASP A 517 2.90 -8.32 11.40
CA ASP A 517 3.47 -8.79 10.12
C ASP A 517 2.46 -8.62 8.97
N ILE A 518 1.16 -8.75 9.28
CA ILE A 518 0.04 -8.49 8.36
C ILE A 518 -0.96 -7.55 9.04
N PHE A 519 -1.86 -6.94 8.26
CA PHE A 519 -2.85 -5.99 8.76
C PHE A 519 -4.29 -6.47 8.52
N LEU A 520 -5.25 -5.69 9.02
CA LEU A 520 -6.66 -6.06 8.98
C LEU A 520 -7.18 -6.44 7.58
N PRO A 521 -6.81 -5.75 6.48
CA PRO A 521 -7.22 -6.17 5.13
C PRO A 521 -6.81 -7.61 4.80
N GLN A 522 -5.56 -7.99 5.07
CA GLN A 522 -5.05 -9.34 4.81
C GLN A 522 -5.73 -10.40 5.70
N LEU A 523 -6.01 -10.07 6.97
CA LEU A 523 -6.76 -10.94 7.88
C LEU A 523 -8.17 -11.22 7.34
N ILE A 524 -8.89 -10.17 6.93
CA ILE A 524 -10.24 -10.30 6.36
C ILE A 524 -10.20 -11.08 5.04
N GLN A 525 -9.24 -10.81 4.17
CA GLN A 525 -9.10 -11.53 2.90
C GLN A 525 -8.82 -13.03 3.13
N SER A 526 -7.96 -13.38 4.10
CA SER A 526 -7.70 -14.77 4.50
C SER A 526 -8.97 -15.44 5.03
N ALA A 527 -9.72 -14.73 5.87
CA ALA A 527 -11.00 -15.18 6.41
C ALA A 527 -12.06 -15.39 5.29
N GLU A 528 -12.17 -14.49 4.32
CA GLU A 528 -13.05 -14.67 3.16
C GLU A 528 -12.62 -15.81 2.25
N THR A 529 -11.32 -16.05 2.12
CA THR A 529 -10.75 -17.20 1.40
C THR A 529 -11.15 -18.51 2.10
N VAL A 530 -11.01 -18.58 3.43
CA VAL A 530 -11.47 -19.73 4.22
C VAL A 530 -12.98 -19.94 4.11
N LYS A 531 -13.78 -18.87 4.11
CA LYS A 531 -15.23 -18.97 3.93
C LYS A 531 -15.59 -19.71 2.63
N LYS A 532 -14.87 -19.45 1.53
CA LYS A 532 -15.03 -20.17 0.26
C LYS A 532 -14.73 -21.66 0.38
N SER A 533 -13.67 -22.02 1.11
CA SER A 533 -13.36 -23.42 1.43
C SER A 533 -14.49 -24.08 2.22
N PHE A 534 -15.02 -23.42 3.26
CA PHE A 534 -16.16 -23.94 4.03
C PHE A 534 -17.45 -24.09 3.21
N GLU A 535 -17.72 -23.20 2.26
CA GLU A 535 -18.86 -23.32 1.35
C GLU A 535 -18.79 -24.62 0.51
N VAL A 536 -17.59 -24.99 0.05
CA VAL A 536 -17.33 -26.25 -0.67
C VAL A 536 -17.53 -27.45 0.26
N ILE A 537 -16.91 -27.43 1.44
CA ILE A 537 -17.02 -28.52 2.43
C ILE A 537 -18.47 -28.76 2.84
N LYS A 538 -19.22 -27.70 3.16
CA LYS A 538 -20.66 -27.79 3.50
C LYS A 538 -21.50 -28.36 2.36
N SER A 539 -21.16 -28.02 1.12
CA SER A 539 -21.87 -28.55 -0.06
C SER A 539 -21.60 -30.05 -0.25
N HIS A 540 -20.35 -30.47 -0.05
CA HIS A 540 -19.96 -31.89 -0.08
C HIS A 540 -20.64 -32.71 1.02
N MET A 541 -20.64 -32.23 2.27
CA MET A 541 -21.31 -32.90 3.39
C MET A 541 -22.82 -33.04 3.17
N LYS A 542 -23.48 -31.98 2.68
CA LYS A 542 -24.91 -32.03 2.31
C LYS A 542 -25.19 -33.09 1.24
N SER A 543 -24.29 -33.26 0.28
CA SER A 543 -24.45 -34.29 -0.77
C SER A 543 -24.28 -35.72 -0.24
N LYS A 544 -23.50 -35.91 0.82
CA LYS A 544 -23.34 -37.19 1.54
C LYS A 544 -24.40 -37.46 2.61
N GLY A 545 -25.30 -36.51 2.87
CA GLY A 545 -26.35 -36.64 3.89
C GLY A 545 -25.87 -36.50 5.33
N GLU A 546 -24.69 -35.90 5.54
CA GLU A 546 -24.13 -35.63 6.87
C GLU A 546 -24.71 -34.34 7.46
N GLU A 547 -24.94 -34.33 8.78
CA GLU A 547 -25.44 -33.16 9.50
C GLU A 547 -24.42 -32.00 9.55
N LYS A 548 -24.92 -30.80 9.82
CA LYS A 548 -24.14 -29.55 9.90
C LYS A 548 -22.90 -29.72 10.79
N ILE A 549 -21.78 -29.12 10.35
CA ILE A 549 -20.69 -28.74 11.25
C ILE A 549 -21.26 -27.75 12.27
N ASP A 550 -21.48 -28.20 13.50
CA ASP A 550 -21.97 -27.38 14.61
C ASP A 550 -20.97 -27.47 15.77
N ARG A 551 -20.17 -26.41 15.95
CA ARG A 551 -19.26 -26.26 17.10
C ARG A 551 -19.90 -25.55 18.29
N GLY A 552 -21.20 -25.28 18.21
CA GLY A 552 -21.96 -24.54 19.20
C GLY A 552 -22.34 -23.13 18.72
N LYS A 553 -23.21 -22.51 19.53
CA LYS A 553 -23.76 -21.18 19.29
C LYS A 553 -23.06 -20.14 20.13
N ILE A 554 -22.87 -18.95 19.56
CA ILE A 554 -22.28 -17.78 20.22
C ILE A 554 -23.20 -16.58 19.96
N VAL A 555 -23.49 -15.79 20.98
CA VAL A 555 -24.21 -14.52 20.83
C VAL A 555 -23.19 -13.39 20.78
N LEU A 556 -23.32 -12.48 19.83
CA LEU A 556 -22.50 -11.26 19.74
C LEU A 556 -23.38 -10.02 19.71
N ALA A 557 -23.03 -9.01 20.50
CA ALA A 557 -23.71 -7.72 20.52
C ALA A 557 -22.78 -6.59 21.00
N THR A 558 -23.02 -5.35 20.57
CA THR A 558 -22.45 -4.19 21.29
C THR A 558 -23.46 -3.71 22.33
N VAL A 559 -22.98 -3.37 23.51
CA VAL A 559 -23.84 -2.94 24.63
C VAL A 559 -24.49 -1.59 24.34
N LYS A 560 -25.60 -1.33 25.02
CA LYS A 560 -26.29 -0.04 24.97
C LYS A 560 -25.32 1.13 25.19
N GLY A 561 -25.36 2.11 24.29
CA GLY A 561 -24.49 3.28 24.27
C GLY A 561 -23.20 3.08 23.46
N ASP A 562 -22.87 1.86 23.04
CA ASP A 562 -21.77 1.60 22.12
C ASP A 562 -22.27 1.37 20.70
N ILE A 563 -22.00 2.34 19.83
CA ILE A 563 -22.40 2.34 18.42
C ILE A 563 -21.32 1.79 17.47
N HIS A 564 -20.15 1.41 18.01
CA HIS A 564 -19.04 0.88 17.22
C HIS A 564 -19.12 -0.64 17.11
N ASP A 565 -19.26 -1.17 15.89
CA ASP A 565 -19.50 -2.59 15.66
C ASP A 565 -18.43 -3.29 14.82
N ILE A 566 -17.35 -2.59 14.46
CA ILE A 566 -16.27 -3.15 13.62
C ILE A 566 -15.65 -4.38 14.29
N GLY A 567 -15.23 -4.27 15.56
CA GLY A 567 -14.65 -5.40 16.31
C GLY A 567 -15.60 -6.60 16.37
N LYS A 568 -16.88 -6.37 16.70
CA LYS A 568 -17.93 -7.40 16.72
C LYS A 568 -18.07 -8.09 15.36
N ASN A 569 -18.09 -7.32 14.27
CA ASN A 569 -18.24 -7.86 12.92
C ASN A 569 -17.01 -8.69 12.49
N ILE A 570 -15.79 -8.28 12.89
CA ILE A 570 -14.57 -9.07 12.67
C ILE A 570 -14.66 -10.39 13.44
N VAL A 571 -14.98 -10.34 14.73
CA VAL A 571 -15.11 -11.52 15.59
C VAL A 571 -16.19 -12.47 15.04
N LYS A 572 -17.32 -11.94 14.58
CA LYS A 572 -18.36 -12.71 13.90
C LYS A 572 -17.82 -13.48 12.70
N ILE A 573 -17.15 -12.79 11.77
CA ILE A 573 -16.61 -13.41 10.55
C ILE A 573 -15.62 -14.52 10.91
N LEU A 574 -14.73 -14.27 11.88
CA LEU A 574 -13.76 -15.26 12.34
C LEU A 574 -14.49 -16.46 12.98
N LEU A 575 -15.40 -16.26 13.93
CA LEU A 575 -16.11 -17.36 14.58
C LEU A 575 -16.93 -18.21 13.60
N GLU A 576 -17.62 -17.58 12.64
CA GLU A 576 -18.33 -18.28 11.57
C GLU A 576 -17.37 -19.16 10.74
N ASN A 577 -16.15 -18.68 10.50
CA ASN A 577 -15.09 -19.44 9.82
C ASN A 577 -14.45 -20.53 10.68
N TYR A 578 -14.54 -20.46 12.00
CA TYR A 578 -14.15 -21.59 12.86
C TYR A 578 -15.29 -22.62 13.00
N GLY A 579 -16.43 -22.42 12.34
CA GLY A 579 -17.56 -23.34 12.33
C GLY A 579 -18.57 -23.13 13.47
N PHE A 580 -18.55 -21.98 14.14
CA PHE A 580 -19.57 -21.61 15.13
C PHE A 580 -20.80 -20.99 14.47
N GLU A 581 -21.98 -21.19 15.08
CA GLU A 581 -23.19 -20.46 14.72
C GLU A 581 -23.25 -19.15 15.51
N VAL A 582 -23.09 -18.01 14.81
CA VAL A 582 -23.07 -16.69 15.45
C VAL A 582 -24.43 -16.02 15.36
N ILE A 583 -25.04 -15.77 16.52
CA ILE A 583 -26.28 -15.00 16.70
C ILE A 583 -25.89 -13.55 16.96
N ASP A 584 -25.87 -12.76 15.89
CA ASP A 584 -25.52 -11.35 15.93
C ASP A 584 -26.76 -10.48 16.21
N LEU A 585 -26.81 -9.89 17.42
CA LEU A 585 -27.91 -9.00 17.83
C LEU A 585 -27.73 -7.56 17.33
N GLY A 586 -26.61 -7.26 16.67
CA GLY A 586 -26.30 -5.93 16.15
C GLY A 586 -25.60 -5.05 17.19
N LYS A 587 -25.90 -3.76 17.13
CA LYS A 587 -25.26 -2.73 17.93
C LYS A 587 -26.23 -1.91 18.75
N ASP A 588 -25.73 -1.29 19.82
CA ASP A 588 -26.52 -0.52 20.79
C ASP A 588 -27.67 -1.35 21.39
N VAL A 589 -27.33 -2.58 21.81
CA VAL A 589 -28.31 -3.57 22.26
C VAL A 589 -28.49 -3.49 23.77
N LEU A 590 -29.76 -3.47 24.19
CA LEU A 590 -30.14 -3.54 25.60
C LEU A 590 -29.67 -4.86 26.24
N THR A 591 -29.18 -4.78 27.49
CA THR A 591 -28.71 -5.95 28.23
C THR A 591 -29.81 -7.00 28.38
N GLU A 592 -31.08 -6.59 28.55
CA GLU A 592 -32.20 -7.53 28.63
C GLU A 592 -32.35 -8.35 27.34
N THR A 593 -32.22 -7.71 26.18
CA THR A 593 -32.29 -8.39 24.86
C THR A 593 -31.18 -9.43 24.69
N ILE A 594 -29.97 -9.14 25.20
CA ILE A 594 -28.84 -10.07 25.16
C ILE A 594 -29.14 -11.29 26.04
N ILE A 595 -29.63 -11.08 27.26
CA ILE A 595 -30.00 -12.16 28.19
C ILE A 595 -31.12 -13.03 27.60
N ASP A 596 -32.14 -12.41 27.02
CA ASP A 596 -33.26 -13.11 26.39
C ASP A 596 -32.77 -14.00 25.23
N ALA A 597 -31.85 -13.51 24.41
CA ALA A 597 -31.25 -14.28 23.33
C ALA A 597 -30.45 -15.48 23.85
N ILE A 598 -29.66 -15.29 24.91
CA ILE A 598 -28.88 -16.36 25.54
C ILE A 598 -29.81 -17.47 26.04
N LEU A 599 -30.86 -17.11 26.79
CA LEU A 599 -31.81 -18.06 27.35
C LEU A 599 -32.62 -18.77 26.27
N LYS A 600 -33.05 -18.04 25.23
CA LYS A 600 -33.86 -18.58 24.13
C LYS A 600 -33.09 -19.58 23.28
N HIS A 601 -31.80 -19.33 23.04
CA HIS A 601 -30.99 -20.13 22.12
C HIS A 601 -30.06 -21.14 22.82
N ASP A 602 -30.13 -21.24 24.15
CA ASP A 602 -29.27 -22.08 25.01
C ASP A 602 -27.77 -21.88 24.70
N VAL A 603 -27.37 -20.60 24.61
CA VAL A 603 -26.02 -20.20 24.24
C VAL A 603 -25.11 -20.19 25.47
N LYS A 604 -23.92 -20.78 25.36
CA LYS A 604 -22.95 -20.87 26.47
C LYS A 604 -21.88 -19.77 26.47
N LEU A 605 -21.70 -19.10 25.35
CA LEU A 605 -20.68 -18.05 25.18
C LEU A 605 -21.33 -16.80 24.57
N VAL A 606 -21.14 -15.66 25.24
CA VAL A 606 -21.56 -14.33 24.77
C VAL A 606 -20.33 -13.43 24.69
N GLY A 607 -20.24 -12.66 23.60
CA GLY A 607 -19.15 -11.72 23.33
C GLY A 607 -19.64 -10.33 22.97
#